data_AF-A0A2X4TRF7-F1
#
_entry.id   AF-A0A2X4TRF7-F1
#
_cell.length_a   1.000
_cell.length_b   1.000
_cell.length_c   1.000
_cell.angle_alpha   90.00
_cell.angle_beta   90.00
_cell.angle_gamma   90.00
#
_symmetry.space_group_name_H-M   'P 1'
#
loop_
_entity.id
_entity.type
_entity.pdbx_description
1 polymer ?
#
loop_
_entity_poly.entity_id
_entity_poly.type
_entity_poly.pdbx_seq_one_letter_code
_entity_poly.pdbx_strand_id
1 'polypeptide(L)'
;MGLDLQSDHGRVTLRAVPLPLRQQNLQKLIPELLGYLAEHQEMSPAVLATWIARHLGSEHEQWNTSQAIQLLTDVERLCPQLVKSPPSGLLQPVDLQAALTALKHD
;
A
#
# COMPACT_ATOMS: atom_id res chain seq x y z
N MET A 1 9.11 2.51 -13.17
CA MET A 1 7.71 2.74 -12.76
C MET A 1 6.71 1.88 -13.53
N GLY A 2 6.93 1.55 -14.81
CA GLY A 2 6.08 0.59 -15.54
C GLY A 2 4.73 1.15 -16.02
N LEU A 3 4.55 2.47 -15.93
CA LEU A 3 3.42 3.22 -16.49
C LEU A 3 3.82 3.74 -17.87
N ASP A 4 3.02 3.47 -18.89
CA ASP A 4 3.20 3.99 -20.24
C ASP A 4 1.94 4.72 -20.70
N LEU A 5 2.09 6.00 -21.00
CA LEU A 5 1.01 6.91 -21.38
C LEU A 5 1.34 7.49 -22.76
N GLN A 6 0.39 7.42 -23.68
CA GLN A 6 0.47 8.04 -24.99
C GLN A 6 -0.52 9.19 -25.08
N SER A 7 -0.03 10.41 -25.23
CA SER A 7 -0.87 11.58 -25.51
C SER A 7 -1.09 11.76 -27.01
N ASP A 8 -2.34 11.96 -27.42
CA ASP A 8 -2.70 12.31 -28.80
C ASP A 8 -3.99 13.15 -28.83
N HIS A 9 -4.00 14.25 -29.60
CA HIS A 9 -5.15 15.16 -29.76
C HIS A 9 -5.87 15.55 -28.44
N GLY A 10 -5.13 15.86 -27.38
CA GLY A 10 -5.69 16.23 -26.08
C GLY A 10 -6.27 15.06 -25.27
N ARG A 11 -6.07 13.83 -25.73
CA ARG A 11 -6.42 12.59 -25.01
C ARG A 11 -5.15 11.91 -24.55
N VAL A 12 -5.26 11.18 -23.44
CA VAL A 12 -4.17 10.33 -22.93
C VAL A 12 -4.65 8.89 -22.92
N THR A 13 -3.90 8.02 -23.57
CA THR A 13 -4.12 6.58 -23.63
C THR A 13 -3.12 5.87 -22.74
N LEU A 14 -3.62 5.11 -21.76
CA LEU A 14 -2.79 4.24 -20.93
C LEU A 14 -2.48 2.94 -21.66
N ARG A 15 -1.22 2.71 -22.01
CA ARG A 15 -0.76 1.53 -22.74
C ARG A 15 -0.26 0.41 -21.83
N ALA A 16 0.32 0.75 -20.69
CA ALA A 16 0.82 -0.22 -19.75
C ALA A 16 0.75 0.29 -18.30
N VAL A 17 0.59 -0.66 -17.37
CA VAL A 17 0.67 -0.43 -15.93
C VAL A 17 1.56 -1.49 -15.26
N PRO A 18 2.23 -1.17 -14.15
CA PRO A 18 2.97 -2.16 -13.37
C PRO A 18 2.00 -3.18 -12.76
N LEU A 19 2.52 -4.38 -12.48
CA LEU A 19 1.73 -5.52 -11.99
C LEU A 19 0.80 -5.18 -10.81
N PRO A 20 1.23 -4.44 -9.76
CA PRO A 20 0.36 -4.10 -8.64
C PRO A 20 -0.90 -3.31 -9.01
N LEU A 21 -0.92 -2.62 -10.16
CA LEU A 21 -2.04 -1.81 -10.61
C LEU A 21 -3.03 -2.55 -11.51
N ARG A 22 -2.72 -3.78 -11.96
CA ARG A 22 -3.55 -4.47 -12.96
C ARG A 22 -4.96 -4.80 -12.49
N GLN A 23 -5.14 -5.00 -11.19
CA GLN A 23 -6.44 -5.33 -10.59
C GLN A 23 -7.14 -4.11 -9.98
N GLN A 24 -6.58 -2.91 -10.15
CA GLN A 24 -7.09 -1.70 -9.51
C GLN A 24 -8.09 -0.99 -10.43
N ASN A 25 -8.95 -0.14 -9.85
CA ASN A 25 -9.85 0.71 -10.63
C ASN A 25 -9.06 1.84 -11.33
N LEU A 26 -8.47 1.52 -12.48
CA LEU A 26 -7.65 2.46 -13.26
C LEU A 26 -8.45 3.66 -13.78
N GLN A 27 -9.76 3.51 -14.00
CA GLN A 27 -10.62 4.62 -14.41
C GLN A 27 -10.75 5.68 -13.32
N LYS A 28 -10.59 5.30 -12.04
CA LYS A 28 -10.52 6.23 -10.91
C LYS A 28 -9.08 6.70 -10.64
N LEU A 29 -8.14 5.75 -10.56
CA LEU A 29 -6.77 6.01 -10.14
C LEU A 29 -6.00 6.93 -11.11
N ILE A 30 -6.16 6.73 -12.43
CA ILE A 30 -5.38 7.47 -13.42
C ILE A 30 -5.78 8.95 -13.49
N PRO A 31 -7.07 9.33 -13.50
CA PRO A 31 -7.45 10.73 -13.38
C PRO A 31 -6.93 11.40 -12.11
N GLU A 32 -7.03 10.74 -10.95
CA GLU A 32 -6.50 11.26 -9.68
C GLU A 32 -4.98 11.47 -9.75
N LEU A 33 -4.25 10.52 -10.35
CA LEU A 33 -2.82 10.62 -10.57
C LEU A 33 -2.45 11.81 -11.46
N LEU A 34 -3.17 12.01 -12.56
CA LEU A 34 -2.92 13.14 -13.46
C LEU A 34 -3.21 14.48 -12.78
N GLY A 35 -4.27 14.56 -11.95
CA GLY A 35 -4.55 15.72 -11.12
C GLY A 35 -3.42 16.01 -10.12
N TYR A 36 -2.95 14.98 -9.41
CA TYR A 36 -1.82 15.10 -8.48
C TYR A 36 -0.55 15.60 -9.17
N LEU A 37 -0.23 15.08 -10.36
CA LEU A 37 0.93 15.49 -11.15
C LEU A 37 0.82 16.92 -11.69
N ALA A 38 -0.40 17.42 -11.96
CA ALA A 38 -0.59 18.78 -12.43
C ALA A 38 -0.28 19.84 -11.34
N GLU A 39 -0.44 19.48 -10.07
CA GLU A 39 -0.25 20.39 -8.93
C GLU A 39 1.19 20.39 -8.38
N HIS A 40 2.02 19.40 -8.74
CA HIS A 40 3.35 19.20 -8.14
C HIS A 40 4.47 19.37 -9.18
N GLN A 41 5.34 20.37 -8.98
CA GLN A 41 6.46 20.67 -9.89
C GLN A 41 7.69 19.78 -9.70
N GLU A 42 7.95 19.31 -8.48
CA GLU A 42 9.08 18.41 -8.19
C GLU A 42 8.58 17.00 -7.89
N MET A 43 8.84 16.07 -8.81
CA MET A 43 8.39 14.69 -8.71
C MET A 43 9.57 13.72 -8.80
N SER A 44 9.69 12.87 -7.78
CA SER A 44 10.58 11.71 -7.82
C SER A 44 9.79 10.41 -7.97
N PRO A 45 10.40 9.35 -8.52
CA PRO A 45 9.77 8.03 -8.56
C PRO A 45 9.33 7.53 -7.18
N ALA A 46 10.08 7.86 -6.12
CA ALA A 46 9.76 7.44 -4.75
C ALA A 46 8.51 8.15 -4.20
N VAL A 47 8.38 9.47 -4.44
CA VAL A 47 7.19 10.24 -4.05
C VAL A 47 5.97 9.72 -4.79
N LEU A 48 6.10 9.46 -6.09
CA LEU A 48 5.01 8.92 -6.89
C LEU A 48 4.59 7.51 -6.46
N ALA A 49 5.56 6.62 -6.22
CA ALA A 49 5.29 5.27 -5.72
C ALA A 49 4.57 5.31 -4.36
N THR A 50 4.98 6.23 -3.47
CA THR A 50 4.33 6.43 -2.16
C THR A 50 2.91 6.94 -2.31
N TRP A 51 2.68 7.90 -3.20
CA TRP A 51 1.35 8.41 -3.50
C TRP A 51 0.45 7.30 -4.03
N ILE A 52 0.93 6.55 -5.03
CA ILE A 52 0.20 5.41 -5.60
C ILE A 52 -0.15 4.42 -4.51
N ALA A 53 0.82 3.96 -3.70
CA ALA A 53 0.61 2.97 -2.65
C ALA A 53 -0.46 3.38 -1.62
N ARG A 54 -0.62 4.69 -1.34
CA ARG A 54 -1.68 5.21 -0.45
C ARG A 54 -3.07 5.22 -1.09
N HIS A 55 -3.13 5.25 -2.42
CA HIS A 55 -4.39 5.27 -3.19
C HIS A 55 -4.77 3.87 -3.71
N LEU A 56 -3.89 2.88 -3.58
CA LEU A 56 -4.25 1.47 -3.72
C LEU A 56 -4.97 1.07 -2.44
N GLY A 57 -6.29 1.27 -2.43
CA GLY A 57 -7.12 0.85 -1.31
C GLY A 57 -6.93 -0.64 -1.03
N SER A 58 -7.05 -1.02 0.24
CA SER A 58 -7.32 -2.43 0.54
C SER A 58 -8.70 -2.75 -0.02
N GLU A 59 -8.79 -3.57 -1.06
CA GLU A 59 -10.07 -4.14 -1.50
C GLU A 59 -10.66 -5.09 -0.44
N HIS A 60 -9.89 -5.40 0.61
CA HIS A 60 -10.27 -6.32 1.66
C HIS A 60 -10.63 -5.55 2.94
N GLU A 61 -11.93 -5.43 3.20
CA GLU A 61 -12.47 -5.02 4.50
C GLU A 61 -12.35 -6.14 5.54
N GLN A 62 -12.21 -7.40 5.08
CA GLN A 62 -12.01 -8.58 5.93
C GLN A 62 -10.80 -9.38 5.46
N TRP A 63 -9.93 -9.72 6.41
CA TRP A 63 -8.73 -10.51 6.18
C TRP A 63 -8.91 -11.91 6.72
N ASN A 64 -8.54 -12.92 5.94
CA ASN A 64 -8.38 -14.28 6.45
C ASN A 64 -6.92 -14.55 6.83
N THR A 65 -6.69 -15.67 7.52
CA THR A 65 -5.37 -16.03 8.05
C THR A 65 -4.33 -16.23 6.93
N SER A 66 -4.69 -16.85 5.80
CA SER A 66 -3.72 -17.11 4.73
C SER A 66 -3.29 -15.82 4.03
N GLN A 67 -4.20 -14.85 3.84
CA GLN A 67 -3.87 -13.53 3.33
C GLN A 67 -2.93 -12.77 4.27
N ALA A 68 -3.18 -12.82 5.58
CA ALA A 68 -2.32 -12.19 6.57
C ALA A 68 -0.91 -12.79 6.56
N ILE A 69 -0.78 -14.12 6.54
CA ILE A 69 0.51 -14.81 6.45
C ILE A 69 1.26 -14.41 5.17
N GLN A 70 0.57 -14.42 4.02
CA GLN A 70 1.19 -14.06 2.75
C GLN A 70 1.69 -12.61 2.75
N LEU A 71 0.90 -11.68 3.27
CA LEU A 71 1.30 -10.28 3.38
C LEU A 71 2.54 -10.11 4.26
N LEU A 72 2.55 -10.72 5.45
CA LEU A 72 3.69 -10.65 6.34
C LEU A 72 4.96 -11.25 5.72
N THR A 73 4.82 -12.38 5.02
CA THR A 73 5.93 -13.00 4.27
C THR A 73 6.50 -12.05 3.22
N ASP A 74 5.64 -11.35 2.48
CA ASP A 74 6.08 -10.38 1.48
C ASP A 74 6.73 -9.15 2.12
N VAL A 75 6.22 -8.67 3.26
CA VAL A 75 6.83 -7.57 4.03
C VAL A 75 8.21 -7.96 4.55
N GLU A 76 8.37 -9.17 5.09
CA GLU A 76 9.67 -9.68 5.57
C GLU A 76 10.71 -9.74 4.45
N ARG A 77 10.28 -10.21 3.27
CA ARG A 77 11.13 -10.36 2.09
C ARG A 77 11.51 -9.02 1.46
N LEU A 78 10.55 -8.09 1.33
CA LEU A 78 10.72 -6.85 0.56
C LEU A 78 11.09 -5.65 1.42
N CYS A 79 10.78 -5.67 2.72
CA CYS A 79 10.95 -4.56 3.66
C CYS A 79 11.56 -5.03 4.99
N PRO A 80 12.76 -5.65 4.98
CA PRO A 80 13.37 -6.22 6.20
C PRO A 80 13.59 -5.19 7.32
N GLN A 81 13.72 -3.90 6.99
CA GLN A 81 13.83 -2.80 7.94
C GLN A 81 12.56 -2.61 8.79
N LEU A 82 11.37 -2.85 8.22
CA LEU A 82 10.11 -2.71 8.95
C LEU A 82 9.95 -3.82 10.00
N VAL A 83 10.55 -4.98 9.77
CA VAL A 83 10.56 -6.09 10.74
C VAL A 83 11.55 -5.82 11.86
N LYS A 84 12.73 -5.29 11.53
CA LYS A 84 13.79 -4.97 12.51
C LYS A 84 13.41 -3.82 13.43
N SER A 85 12.66 -2.84 12.92
CA SER A 85 12.27 -1.64 13.67
C SER A 85 10.87 -1.21 13.24
N PRO A 86 9.83 -1.94 13.70
CA PRO A 86 8.46 -1.66 13.30
C PRO A 86 8.01 -0.31 13.86
N PRO A 87 7.43 0.58 13.03
CA PRO A 87 6.79 1.78 13.55
C PRO A 87 5.58 1.40 14.40
N SER A 88 5.22 2.26 15.35
CA SER A 88 4.11 2.02 16.29
C SER A 88 2.76 1.81 15.62
N GLY A 89 2.57 2.33 14.40
CA GLY A 89 1.37 2.11 13.60
C GLY A 89 1.32 0.76 12.87
N LEU A 90 2.40 -0.02 12.88
CA LEU A 90 2.46 -1.32 12.20
C LEU A 90 2.32 -2.50 13.17
N LEU A 91 2.97 -2.44 14.33
CA LEU A 91 2.96 -3.52 15.31
C LEU A 91 2.83 -2.95 16.72
N GLN A 92 1.91 -3.51 17.50
CA GLN A 92 1.72 -3.16 18.90
C GLN A 92 1.83 -4.40 19.79
N PRO A 93 2.64 -4.35 20.86
CA PRO A 93 2.66 -5.40 21.86
C PRO A 93 1.30 -5.52 22.55
N VAL A 94 0.83 -6.75 22.77
CA VAL A 94 -0.36 -7.03 23.57
C VAL A 94 0.10 -7.43 24.97
N ASP A 95 -0.31 -6.67 25.99
CA ASP A 95 0.01 -6.98 27.38
C ASP A 95 -0.94 -8.06 27.94
N LEU A 96 -0.35 -9.21 28.30
CA LEU A 96 -1.07 -10.34 28.89
C LEU A 96 -1.00 -10.37 30.42
N GLN A 97 -0.24 -9.47 31.07
CA GLN A 97 -0.05 -9.48 32.53
C GLN A 97 -1.36 -9.23 33.28
N ALA A 98 -2.21 -8.36 32.76
CA ALA A 98 -3.54 -8.11 33.33
C ALA A 98 -4.40 -9.39 33.33
N ALA A 99 -4.43 -10.13 32.21
CA ALA A 99 -5.17 -11.37 32.09
C ALA A 99 -4.62 -12.47 33.02
N LEU A 100 -3.29 -12.61 33.11
CA LEU A 100 -2.65 -13.58 33.98
C LEU A 100 -2.88 -13.28 35.47
N THR A 101 -2.94 -12.01 35.85
CA THR A 101 -3.24 -11.60 37.23
C THR A 101 -4.68 -11.92 37.60
N ALA A 102 -5.62 -11.70 36.67
CA ALA A 102 -7.03 -12.04 36.88
C ALA A 102 -7.23 -13.54 37.12
N LEU A 103 -6.55 -14.40 36.35
CA LEU A 103 -6.61 -15.86 36.49
C LEU A 103 -6.02 -16.40 37.81
N LYS A 104 -5.27 -15.60 38.56
CA LYS A 104 -4.68 -16.00 39.86
C LYS A 104 -5.51 -15.58 41.07
N HIS A 105 -6.53 -14.75 40.87
CA HIS A 105 -7.41 -14.26 41.93
C HIS A 105 -8.78 -14.95 41.93
N ASP A 106 -8.95 -16.01 41.13
CA ASP A 106 -9.97 -17.06 41.28
C ASP A 106 -9.38 -18.29 41.98
#